data_AF-A0A7C2H8H8-F1
#
_entry.id   AF-A0A7C2H8H8-F1
#
_cell.length_a   1.000
_cell.length_b   1.000
_cell.length_c   1.000
_cell.angle_alpha   90.00
_cell.angle_beta   90.00
_cell.angle_gamma   90.00
#
_symmetry.space_group_name_H-M   'P 1'
#
loop_
_entity.id
_entity.type
_entity.pdbx_description
1 polymer ?
#
loop_
_entity_poly.entity_id
_entity_poly.type
_entity_poly.pdbx_seq_one_letter_code
_entity_poly.pdbx_strand_id
1 'polypeptide(L)'
;MRRSKRKLKHYINELCSMARQLFPGAKVRVKKPYETEDADIIVELPINWKGKTARKLDLLIQRKLDILIETGYDIVVFVEKPNRRKDGGNKARKAKTSATR
;
A
#
# COMPACT_ATOMS: atom_id res chain seq x y z
N MET A 1 -18.04 -19.45 10.26
CA MET A 1 -17.27 -18.96 9.08
C MET A 1 -15.75 -18.82 9.36
N ARG A 2 -15.04 -19.87 9.80
CA ARG A 2 -13.56 -19.81 10.02
C ARG A 2 -12.73 -20.09 8.76
N ARG A 3 -13.32 -20.70 7.73
CA ARG A 3 -12.62 -21.11 6.50
C ARG A 3 -12.36 -19.95 5.52
N SER A 4 -13.26 -18.97 5.42
CA SER A 4 -13.11 -17.80 4.54
C SER A 4 -11.93 -16.91 4.96
N LYS A 5 -11.81 -16.60 6.25
CA LYS A 5 -10.70 -15.77 6.79
C LYS A 5 -9.30 -16.34 6.52
N ARG A 6 -9.14 -17.67 6.48
CA ARG A 6 -7.85 -18.30 6.18
C ARG A 6 -7.50 -18.20 4.70
N LYS A 7 -8.49 -18.37 3.81
CA LYS A 7 -8.31 -18.22 2.36
C LYS A 7 -8.02 -16.78 1.97
N LEU A 8 -8.80 -15.81 2.47
CA LEU A 8 -8.52 -14.39 2.23
C LEU A 8 -7.10 -14.01 2.68
N LYS A 9 -6.68 -14.45 3.87
CA LYS A 9 -5.31 -14.22 4.36
C LYS A 9 -4.24 -14.83 3.44
N HIS A 10 -4.51 -15.97 2.81
CA HIS A 10 -3.60 -16.57 1.84
C HIS A 10 -3.41 -15.65 0.62
N TYR A 11 -4.50 -15.18 0.01
CA TYR A 11 -4.45 -14.26 -1.13
C TYR A 11 -3.83 -12.90 -0.79
N ILE A 12 -4.12 -12.36 0.40
CA ILE A 12 -3.47 -11.14 0.89
C ILE A 12 -1.95 -11.35 0.99
N ASN A 13 -1.51 -12.47 1.56
CA ASN A 13 -0.09 -12.78 1.68
C ASN A 13 0.57 -12.98 0.32
N GLU A 14 -0.13 -13.61 -0.62
CA GLU A 14 0.30 -13.79 -2.01
C GLU A 14 0.54 -12.44 -2.70
N LEU A 15 -0.47 -11.56 -2.72
CA LEU A 15 -0.37 -10.22 -3.29
C LEU A 15 0.69 -9.38 -2.58
N CYS A 16 0.84 -9.50 -1.25
CA CYS A 16 1.92 -8.83 -0.53
C CYS A 16 3.30 -9.33 -0.95
N SER A 17 3.46 -10.63 -1.19
CA SER A 17 4.71 -11.22 -1.64
C SER A 17 5.06 -10.75 -3.05
N MET A 18 4.08 -10.80 -3.97
CA MET A 18 4.23 -10.28 -5.33
C MET A 18 4.60 -8.79 -5.33
N ALA A 19 3.95 -7.98 -4.50
CA ALA A 19 4.26 -6.55 -4.38
C ALA A 19 5.72 -6.33 -3.93
N ARG A 20 6.24 -7.11 -2.98
CA ARG A 20 7.64 -7.00 -2.54
C ARG A 20 8.64 -7.43 -3.61
N GLN A 21 8.31 -8.45 -4.41
CA GLN A 21 9.15 -8.90 -5.52
C GLN A 21 9.18 -7.87 -6.65
N LEU A 22 8.02 -7.31 -7.00
CA LEU A 22 7.89 -6.30 -8.05
C LEU A 22 8.51 -4.97 -7.61
N PHE A 23 8.35 -4.59 -6.36
CA PHE A 23 8.83 -3.34 -5.78
C PHE A 23 9.86 -3.59 -4.66
N PRO A 24 11.11 -3.96 -4.99
CA PRO A 24 12.15 -4.15 -4.00
C PRO A 24 12.38 -2.88 -3.19
N GLY A 25 12.45 -3.05 -1.86
CA GLY A 25 12.57 -1.93 -0.91
C GLY A 25 11.26 -1.20 -0.60
N ALA A 26 10.13 -1.61 -1.19
CA ALA A 26 8.83 -1.03 -0.85
C ALA A 26 8.29 -1.54 0.49
N LYS A 27 7.67 -0.64 1.25
CA LYS A 27 6.98 -0.98 2.50
C LYS A 27 5.54 -1.42 2.19
N VAL A 28 5.29 -2.72 2.29
CA VAL A 28 3.96 -3.30 2.05
C VAL A 28 3.22 -3.47 3.37
N ARG A 29 2.01 -2.93 3.46
CA ARG A 29 1.16 -2.97 4.67
C ARG A 29 -0.30 -3.17 4.28
N VAL A 30 -1.01 -3.95 5.08
CA VAL A 30 -2.43 -4.25 4.89
C VAL A 30 -3.22 -3.37 5.87
N LYS A 31 -4.20 -2.62 5.37
CA LYS A 31 -5.05 -1.76 6.21
C LYS A 31 -5.94 -2.64 7.08
N LYS A 32 -6.10 -2.25 8.34
CA LYS A 32 -7.02 -2.89 9.29
C LYS A 32 -8.10 -1.88 9.70
N PRO A 33 -9.32 -2.32 10.04
CA PRO A 33 -9.82 -3.70 9.90
C PRO A 33 -10.07 -4.01 8.41
N TYR A 34 -9.79 -5.25 8.01
CA TYR A 34 -10.26 -5.79 6.72
C TYR A 34 -11.36 -6.79 7.04
N GLU A 35 -12.49 -6.69 6.36
CA GLU A 35 -13.66 -7.51 6.61
C GLU A 35 -13.43 -8.95 6.13
N THR A 36 -14.43 -9.82 6.25
CA THR A 36 -14.30 -11.23 5.86
C THR A 36 -14.06 -11.44 4.37
N GLU A 37 -14.32 -10.43 3.55
CA GLU A 37 -14.36 -10.51 2.08
C GLU A 37 -13.53 -9.42 1.38
N ASP A 38 -13.23 -8.31 2.07
CA ASP A 38 -12.54 -7.16 1.48
C ASP A 38 -11.23 -6.83 2.20
N ALA A 39 -10.19 -6.43 1.45
CA ALA A 39 -8.92 -5.99 2.04
C ALA A 39 -8.19 -4.93 1.20
N ASP A 40 -7.60 -3.94 1.89
CA ASP A 40 -6.74 -2.94 1.26
C ASP A 40 -5.25 -3.24 1.52
N ILE A 41 -4.46 -3.31 0.46
CA ILE A 41 -2.99 -3.44 0.50
C ILE A 41 -2.36 -2.13 0.02
N ILE A 42 -1.52 -1.52 0.85
CA ILE A 42 -0.78 -0.30 0.55
C ILE A 42 0.70 -0.64 0.34
N VAL A 43 1.23 -0.24 -0.81
CA VAL A 43 2.62 -0.43 -1.24
C VAL A 43 3.34 0.93 -1.25
N GLU A 44 4.08 1.14 -0.17
CA GLU A 44 5.09 2.17 0.14
C GLU A 44 6.30 2.21 -0.80
N LEU A 45 6.30 2.85 -1.97
CA LEU A 45 7.53 2.88 -2.78
C LEU A 45 8.66 3.68 -2.08
N PRO A 46 9.93 3.22 -2.15
CA PRO A 46 11.04 3.91 -1.51
C PRO A 46 11.32 5.26 -2.16
N ILE A 47 11.90 6.21 -1.40
CA ILE A 47 12.14 7.59 -1.85
C ILE A 47 13.01 7.66 -3.11
N ASN A 48 13.95 6.73 -3.24
CA ASN A 48 14.87 6.61 -4.37
C ASN A 48 14.33 5.72 -5.51
N TRP A 49 13.04 5.38 -5.52
CA TRP A 49 12.45 4.53 -6.56
C TRP A 49 12.54 5.18 -7.95
N LYS A 50 13.31 4.56 -8.85
CA LYS A 50 13.49 4.99 -10.25
C LYS A 50 12.84 4.06 -11.28
N GLY A 51 12.21 2.97 -10.83
CA GLY A 51 11.64 1.95 -11.72
C GLY A 51 10.31 2.39 -12.35
N LYS A 52 10.04 1.91 -13.58
CA LYS A 52 8.70 2.05 -14.19
C LYS A 52 7.66 1.30 -13.34
N THR A 53 6.62 2.01 -12.89
CA THR A 53 5.58 1.45 -12.01
C THR A 53 4.41 0.84 -12.78
N ALA A 54 4.08 1.36 -13.97
CA ALA A 54 2.88 0.97 -14.74
C ALA A 54 2.82 -0.55 -15.01
N ARG A 55 3.82 -1.10 -15.72
CA ARG A 55 3.85 -2.53 -16.05
C ARG A 55 3.83 -3.46 -14.83
N LYS A 56 4.44 -3.02 -13.71
CA LYS A 56 4.44 -3.79 -12.46
C LYS A 56 3.10 -3.73 -11.75
N LEU A 57 2.44 -2.56 -11.82
CA LEU A 57 1.09 -2.38 -11.32
C LEU A 57 0.10 -3.23 -12.12
N ASP A 58 0.23 -3.33 -13.43
CA ASP A 58 -0.64 -4.15 -14.28
C ASP A 58 -0.62 -5.62 -13.87
N LEU A 59 0.55 -6.17 -13.50
CA LEU A 59 0.67 -7.54 -13.00
C LEU A 59 -0.08 -7.75 -11.67
N LEU A 60 -0.06 -6.76 -10.77
CA LEU A 60 -0.83 -6.82 -9.53
C LEU A 60 -2.34 -6.66 -9.79
N ILE A 61 -2.72 -5.80 -10.74
CA ILE A 61 -4.10 -5.60 -11.14
C ILE A 61 -4.68 -6.88 -11.74
N GLN A 62 -3.91 -7.54 -12.62
CA GLN A 62 -4.33 -8.79 -13.23
C GLN A 62 -4.56 -9.85 -12.16
N ARG A 63 -3.60 -10.04 -11.24
CA ARG A 63 -3.75 -11.08 -10.21
C ARG A 63 -4.90 -10.81 -9.24
N LYS A 64 -5.16 -9.55 -8.83
CA LYS A 64 -6.31 -9.26 -7.98
C LYS A 64 -7.65 -9.53 -8.68
N LEU A 65 -7.72 -9.28 -10.00
CA LEU A 65 -8.93 -9.55 -10.78
C LEU A 65 -9.17 -11.04 -10.91
N ASP A 66 -8.12 -11.84 -11.12
CA ASP A 66 -8.23 -13.31 -11.10
C ASP A 66 -8.80 -13.81 -9.77
N ILE A 67 -8.29 -13.28 -8.64
CA ILE A 67 -8.79 -13.63 -7.30
C ILE A 67 -10.27 -13.25 -7.14
N LEU A 68 -10.65 -12.05 -7.57
CA LEU A 68 -12.03 -11.58 -7.52
C LEU A 68 -12.96 -12.50 -8.33
N ILE A 69 -12.56 -12.89 -9.54
CA ILE A 69 -13.36 -13.78 -10.42
C ILE A 69 -13.45 -15.19 -9.84
N GLU A 70 -12.35 -15.75 -9.33
CA GLU A 70 -12.30 -17.12 -8.81
C GLU A 70 -13.01 -17.28 -7.46
N THR A 71 -13.02 -16.24 -6.63
CA THR A 71 -13.40 -16.37 -5.20
C THR A 71 -14.42 -15.38 -4.71
N GLY A 72 -14.62 -14.26 -5.42
CA GLY A 72 -15.45 -13.15 -4.98
C GLY A 72 -14.80 -12.20 -3.97
N TYR A 73 -13.51 -12.40 -3.60
CA TYR A 73 -12.82 -11.50 -2.68
C TYR A 73 -12.35 -10.21 -3.36
N ASP A 74 -12.73 -9.05 -2.83
CA ASP A 74 -12.28 -7.75 -3.34
C ASP A 74 -11.03 -7.28 -2.57
N ILE A 75 -9.87 -7.44 -3.21
CA ILE A 75 -8.59 -7.00 -2.65
C ILE A 75 -8.07 -5.81 -3.44
N VAL A 76 -8.11 -4.64 -2.83
CA VAL A 76 -7.65 -3.39 -3.45
C VAL A 76 -6.17 -3.18 -3.15
N VAL A 77 -5.38 -2.90 -4.20
CA VAL A 77 -3.94 -2.64 -4.09
C VAL A 77 -3.64 -1.20 -4.47
N PHE A 78 -3.10 -0.42 -3.54
CA PHE A 78 -2.66 0.95 -3.72
C PHE A 78 -1.14 1.02 -3.77
N VAL A 79 -0.59 1.55 -4.86
CA VAL A 79 0.86 1.81 -4.98
C VAL A 79 1.08 3.32 -4.82
N GLU A 80 1.62 3.71 -3.67
CA GLU A 80 1.92 5.11 -3.37
C GLU A 80 3.33 5.44 -3.84
N LYS A 81 3.45 6.44 -4.72
CA LYS A 81 4.75 7.03 -5.04
C LYS A 81 5.29 7.73 -3.79
N PRO A 82 6.64 7.76 -3.60
CA PRO A 82 7.22 8.47 -2.47
C PRO A 82 6.80 9.93 -2.51
N ASN A 83 6.01 10.33 -1.52
CA ASN A 83 5.59 11.71 -1.40
C ASN A 83 6.78 12.50 -0.88
N ARG A 84 7.46 13.26 -1.76
CA ARG A 84 8.62 14.12 -1.43
C ARG A 84 8.36 15.10 -0.27
N ARG A 85 7.11 15.24 0.18
CA ARG A 85 6.68 16.15 1.26
C ARG A 85 6.65 15.53 2.67
N LYS A 86 6.88 14.21 2.84
CA LYS A 86 6.83 13.57 4.18
C LYS A 86 8.08 13.76 5.05
N ASP A 87 9.13 14.42 4.54
CA ASP A 87 10.33 14.82 5.31
C ASP A 87 10.29 16.29 5.79
N GLY A 88 9.09 16.89 5.90
CA GLY A 88 8.91 18.26 6.42
C GLY A 88 8.65 18.35 7.93
N GLY A 89 8.97 17.30 8.68
CA GLY A 89 8.76 17.24 10.13
C GLY A 89 9.79 18.07 10.90
N ASN A 90 9.35 19.26 11.32
CA ASN A 90 9.81 19.97 12.51
C ASN A 90 10.98 20.98 12.38
N LYS A 91 10.71 22.13 11.77
CA LYS A 91 11.11 23.42 12.35
C LYS A 91 9.94 24.39 12.26
N ALA A 92 8.96 24.22 13.15
CA ALA A 92 8.08 25.31 13.52
C ALA A 92 8.96 26.42 14.15
N ARG A 93 9.51 27.29 13.31
CA ARG A 93 10.05 28.57 13.77
C ARG A 93 8.86 29.33 14.33
N LYS A 94 8.71 29.28 15.66
CA LYS A 94 7.93 30.26 16.42
C LYS A 94 8.41 31.64 16.00
N ALA A 95 7.70 32.27 15.07
CA ALA A 95 7.75 33.70 14.91
C ALA A 95 7.16 34.27 16.20
N LYS A 96 8.04 34.56 17.17
CA LYS A 96 7.69 35.41 18.30
C LYS A 96 7.39 36.78 17.69
N THR A 97 6.11 37.12 17.64
CA THR A 97 5.64 38.49 17.55
C THR A 97 6.23 39.25 18.74
N SER A 98 7.33 39.96 18.52
CA SER A 98 7.76 41.04 19.41
C SER A 98 6.95 42.27 19.03
N ALA A 99 5.80 42.43 19.68
CA ALA A 99 5.17 43.72 19.85
C ALA A 99 6.00 44.51 20.86
N THR A 100 6.76 45.50 20.40
CA THR A 100 7.35 46.63 21.16
C THR A 100 7.97 47.55 20.10
N ARG A 101 7.70 48.85 19.99
CA ARG A 101 7.03 49.83 20.83
C ARG A 101 6.59 50.98 19.93
#